data_AF-A0A496TMQ9-F1
#
_entry.id   AF-A0A496TMQ9-F1
#
_cell.length_a   1.000
_cell.length_b   1.000
_cell.length_c   1.000
_cell.angle_alpha   90.00
_cell.angle_beta   90.00
_cell.angle_gamma   90.00
#
_symmetry.space_group_name_H-M   'P 1'
#
loop_
_entity.id
_entity.type
_entity.pdbx_description
1 polymer ?
#
loop_
_entity_poly.entity_id
_entity_poly.type
_entity_poly.pdbx_seq_one_letter_code
_entity_poly.pdbx_strand_id
1 'polypeptide(L)' 'MMHNLWGWGADGGFFMLAFWIVVIVGIIFLVKWIVEQSRSIAPSSSRDSALDILTKRYAKGEIDREEFEQKKRDILE' A
#
# COMPACT_ATOMS: atom_id res chain seq x y z
N MET A 1 35.36 37.06 3.32
CA MET A 1 34.22 36.35 2.70
C MET A 1 33.53 35.55 3.78
N MET A 2 32.21 35.38 3.64
CA MET A 2 31.28 34.67 4.55
C MET A 2 30.66 35.56 5.64
N HIS A 3 29.65 36.31 5.22
CA HIS A 3 28.57 36.75 6.11
C HIS A 3 27.36 35.86 5.83
N ASN A 4 26.94 35.16 6.89
CA ASN A 4 25.87 34.19 6.90
C ASN A 4 24.54 34.93 6.76
N LEU A 5 24.04 35.03 5.53
CA LEU A 5 22.74 35.62 5.20
C LEU A 5 21.61 34.58 5.42
N TRP A 6 21.54 34.02 6.62
CA TRP A 6 20.51 33.07 7.02
C TRP A 6 19.79 33.59 8.26
N GLY A 7 19.00 34.64 8.03
CA GLY A 7 18.15 35.23 9.04
C GLY A 7 16.86 35.72 8.39
N TRP A 8 15.74 35.14 8.83
CA TRP A 8 14.36 35.62 8.65
C TRP A 8 13.70 35.37 7.30
N GLY A 9 13.31 34.12 7.08
CA GLY A 9 12.46 33.69 5.96
C GLY A 9 12.29 32.18 5.89
N ALA A 10 13.22 31.44 6.51
CA ALA A 10 13.15 29.99 6.64
C ALA A 10 12.09 29.53 7.64
N ASP A 11 11.71 30.36 8.61
CA ASP A 11 10.89 29.95 9.75
C ASP A 11 9.46 29.57 9.29
N GLY A 12 8.81 30.40 8.47
CA GLY A 12 7.45 30.13 7.97
C GLY A 12 7.38 28.98 6.95
N GLY A 13 8.36 28.87 6.06
CA GLY A 13 8.42 27.79 5.05
C GLY A 13 8.75 26.43 5.66
N PHE A 14 9.62 26.41 6.67
CA PHE A 14 9.98 25.19 7.39
C PHE A 14 8.80 24.63 8.18
N PHE A 15 8.04 25.46 8.89
CA PHE A 15 6.82 25.02 9.59
C PHE A 15 5.77 24.47 8.63
N MET A 16 5.58 25.10 7.47
CA MET A 16 4.64 24.63 6.46
C MET A 16 5.07 23.27 5.88
N LEU A 17 6.36 23.08 5.60
CA LEU A 17 6.89 21.81 5.10
C LEU A 17 6.85 20.71 6.18
N ALA A 18 7.19 21.03 7.43
CA ALA A 18 7.07 20.13 8.55
C ALA A 18 5.61 19.70 8.78
N PHE A 19 4.66 20.62 8.66
CA PHE A 19 3.23 20.33 8.74
C PHE A 19 2.80 19.33 7.67
N TRP A 20 3.22 19.52 6.42
CA TRP A 20 2.94 18.56 5.34
C TRP A 20 3.56 17.18 5.58
N ILE A 21 4.78 17.12 6.12
CA ILE A 21 5.41 15.83 6.49
C ILE A 21 4.57 15.13 7.55
N VAL A 22 4.14 15.82 8.59
CA VAL A 22 3.30 15.25 9.66
C VAL A 22 1.96 14.77 9.09
N VAL A 23 1.32 15.54 8.20
CA VAL A 23 0.08 15.12 7.53
C VAL A 23 0.28 13.84 6.72
N ILE A 24 1.35 13.76 5.91
CA ILE A 24 1.66 12.58 5.10
C ILE A 24 1.92 11.37 6.00
N VAL A 25 2.71 11.53 7.07
CA VAL A 25 2.98 10.46 8.03
C VAL A 25 1.68 10.00 8.69
N GLY A 26 0.80 10.93 9.07
CA GLY A 26 -0.51 10.62 9.65
C GLY A 26 -1.40 9.82 8.68
N ILE A 27 -1.45 10.20 7.41
CA ILE A 27 -2.19 9.46 6.38
C ILE A 27 -1.60 8.06 6.18
N ILE A 28 -0.27 7.95 6.04
CA ILE A 28 0.39 6.64 5.89
C ILE A 28 0.12 5.75 7.10
N PHE A 29 0.18 6.31 8.31
CA PHE A 29 -0.08 5.55 9.53
C PHE A 29 -1.55 5.12 9.62
N LEU A 30 -2.50 6.00 9.25
CA LEU A 30 -3.92 5.68 9.21
C LEU A 30 -4.24 4.59 8.18
N VAL A 31 -3.70 4.70 6.97
CA VAL A 31 -3.84 3.67 5.92
C VAL A 31 -3.18 2.37 6.36
N LYS A 32 -1.96 2.41 6.89
CA LYS A 32 -1.30 1.21 7.45
C LYS A 32 -2.14 0.61 8.55
N TRP A 33 -2.66 1.38 9.49
CA TRP A 33 -3.47 0.86 10.58
C TRP A 33 -4.77 0.23 10.09
N ILE A 34 -5.45 0.83 9.12
CA ILE A 34 -6.66 0.25 8.49
C ILE A 34 -6.33 -1.04 7.73
N VAL A 35 -5.21 -1.09 6.99
CA VAL A 35 -4.76 -2.28 6.25
C VAL A 35 -4.24 -3.37 7.18
N GLU A 36 -3.57 -3.00 8.27
CA GLU A 36 -3.10 -3.93 9.30
C GLU A 36 -4.28 -4.46 10.11
N GLN A 37 -5.32 -3.64 10.34
CA GLN A 37 -6.57 -4.05 10.96
C GLN A 37 -7.41 -4.93 10.03
N SER A 38 -7.40 -4.68 8.71
CA SER A 38 -8.00 -5.61 7.75
C SER A 38 -7.21 -6.91 7.61
N ARG A 39 -5.87 -6.86 7.76
CA ARG A 39 -5.03 -8.07 7.83
C ARG A 39 -5.16 -8.84 9.15
N SER A 40 -5.39 -8.16 10.27
CA SER A 40 -5.54 -8.80 11.59
C SER A 40 -6.97 -9.25 11.89
N ILE A 41 -7.97 -8.74 11.17
CA ILE A 41 -9.34 -9.28 11.15
C ILE A 41 -9.52 -10.38 10.07
N ALA A 42 -8.50 -10.68 9.26
CA ALA A 42 -8.55 -11.74 8.26
C ALA A 42 -7.85 -13.03 8.70
N PRO A 43 -8.54 -13.95 9.39
CA PRO A 43 -8.47 -15.37 9.06
C PRO A 43 -9.36 -15.73 7.85
N SER A 44 -10.04 -14.76 7.23
CA SER A 44 -10.81 -14.90 5.98
C SER A 44 -10.07 -14.18 4.84
N SER A 45 -9.54 -14.80 3.81
CA SER A 45 -10.00 -16.02 3.17
C SER A 45 -8.80 -16.70 2.51
N SER A 46 -8.66 -18.00 2.73
CA SER A 46 -7.81 -18.86 1.91
C SER A 46 -8.12 -18.68 0.41
N ARG A 47 -9.36 -18.25 0.08
CA ARG A 47 -9.82 -17.89 -1.26
C ARG A 47 -9.08 -16.69 -1.85
N ASP A 48 -8.95 -15.56 -1.17
CA ASP A 48 -8.29 -14.36 -1.71
C ASP A 48 -6.79 -14.60 -1.90
N SER A 49 -6.15 -15.31 -0.96
CA SER A 49 -4.76 -15.75 -1.15
C SER A 49 -4.63 -16.75 -2.30
N ALA A 50 -5.56 -17.71 -2.44
CA ALA A 50 -5.54 -18.66 -3.54
C ALA A 50 -5.76 -17.98 -4.90
N LEU A 51 -6.67 -17.01 -4.98
CA LEU A 51 -6.92 -16.20 -6.19
C LEU A 51 -5.72 -15.31 -6.53
N ASP A 52 -5.05 -14.71 -5.55
CA ASP A 52 -3.86 -13.89 -5.77
C ASP A 52 -2.68 -14.74 -6.29
N ILE A 53 -2.50 -15.94 -5.73
CA ILE A 53 -1.52 -16.93 -6.22
C ILE A 53 -1.88 -17.42 -7.63
N LEU A 54 -3.16 -17.67 -7.92
CA LEU A 54 -3.64 -18.07 -9.24
C LEU A 54 -3.33 -16.98 -10.28
N THR A 55 -3.67 -15.74 -9.96
CA THR A 55 -3.47 -14.57 -10.83
C THR A 55 -1.99 -14.34 -11.12
N LYS A 56 -1.13 -14.52 -10.12
CA LYS A 56 0.32 -14.39 -10.28
C LYS A 56 0.93 -15.42 -11.23
N ARG A 57 0.39 -16.65 -11.27
CA ARG A 57 0.85 -17.71 -12.19
C ARG A 57 0.33 -17.52 -13.61
N TYR A 58 -0.90 -17.02 -13.75
CA TYR A 58 -1.45 -16.63 -15.05
C TYR A 58 -0.63 -15.49 -15.68
N ALA A 59 -0.27 -14.47 -14.89
CA ALA A 59 0.57 -13.36 -15.36
C ALA A 59 1.99 -13.80 -15.75
N LYS A 60 2.50 -14.87 -15.15
CA LYS A 60 3.76 -15.51 -15.54
C LYS A 60 3.65 -16.39 -16.78
N GLY A 61 2.42 -16.68 -17.26
CA GLY A 61 2.17 -17.62 -18.35
C GLY A 61 2.40 -19.09 -17.95
N GLU A 62 2.45 -19.40 -16.65
CA GLU A 62 2.65 -20.77 -16.15
C GLU A 62 1.35 -21.61 -16.23
N ILE A 63 0.20 -20.96 -16.36
CA ILE A 63 -1.13 -21.57 -16.50
C ILE A 63 -1.91 -20.87 -17.61
N ASP A 64 -2.71 -21.63 -18.35
CA ASP A 64 -3.54 -21.10 -19.42
C ASP A 64 -4.82 -20.42 -18.87
N ARG A 65 -5.45 -19.58 -19.69
CA ARG A 65 -6.71 -18.91 -19.36
C ARG A 65 -7.82 -19.90 -19.00
N GLU A 66 -7.88 -21.04 -19.67
CA GLU A 66 -8.90 -22.07 -19.39
C GLU A 66 -8.72 -22.70 -17.99
N GLU A 67 -7.48 -23.00 -17.60
CA GLU A 67 -7.15 -23.52 -16.27
C GLU A 67 -7.38 -22.48 -15.17
N PHE A 68 -7.06 -21.21 -15.44
CA PHE A 68 -7.33 -20.11 -14.53
C PHE A 68 -8.83 -19.97 -14.27
N GLU A 69 -9.65 -19.99 -15.31
CA GLU A 69 -11.10 -19.86 -15.21
C GLU A 69 -11.76 -21.05 -14.50
N GLN A 70 -11.28 -22.28 -14.72
CA GLN A 70 -11.77 -23.46 -13.97
C GLN A 70 -11.47 -23.34 -12.47
N LYS A 71 -10.22 -23.06 -12.11
CA LYS A 71 -9.80 -22.96 -10.71
C LYS A 71 -10.43 -21.76 -10.00
N LYS A 72 -10.65 -20.66 -10.72
CA LYS A 72 -11.37 -19.49 -10.19
C LYS A 72 -12.83 -19.81 -9.85
N ARG A 73 -13.52 -20.59 -10.69
CA ARG A 73 -14.90 -21.05 -10.42
C ARG A 73 -14.96 -22.01 -9.23
N ASP A 74 -14.03 -22.96 -9.18
CA ASP A 74 -13.91 -23.93 -8.08
C ASP A 74 -13.63 -23.27 -6.71
N ILE A 75 -12.94 -22.13 -6.71
CA ILE A 75 -12.70 -21.31 -5.52
C ILE A 75 -13.92 -20.43 -5.16
N LEU A 76 -14.77 -20.09 -6.14
CA LEU A 76 -15.93 -19.21 -5.96
C LEU A 76 -17.24 -19.95 -5.64
N GLU A 77 -17.36 -21.23 -6.01
CA GLU A 77 -18.34 -22.17 -5.44
C GLU A 77 -18.03 -22.48 -3.96
#